data_AF-A0A164S055-F1
#
_entry.id   AF-A0A164S055-F1
#
_cell.length_a   1.000
_cell.length_b   1.000
_cell.length_c   1.000
_cell.angle_alpha   90.00
_cell.angle_beta   90.00
_cell.angle_gamma   90.00
#
_symmetry.space_group_name_H-M   'P 1'
#
loop_
_entity.id
_entity.type
_entity.pdbx_description
1 polymer ?
#
loop_
_entity_poly.entity_id
_entity_poly.type
_entity_poly.pdbx_seq_one_letter_code
_entity_poly.pdbx_strand_id
1 'polypeptide(L)'
;MEKIHSSVALVERPSPDDLRVQLVDSERSGRKSQSDLLQVIADQVRFLHEQARRILEETKEAENLHHLACNFKKIPGKIYYLYQRGSGQKYFSMLSPEEWGQSCPHTFLGGYRLEADMSWTPAAKVEKKDNELRLIDQILDGNKTLSAAIDMDRKLPQGQITFN
;
A
#
# COMPACT_ATOMS: atom_id res chain seq x y z
N MET A 1 2.91 1.84 78.52
CA MET A 1 2.55 3.09 77.79
C MET A 1 3.63 3.35 76.76
N GLU A 2 3.27 3.05 75.50
CA GLU A 2 4.02 3.33 74.28
C GLU A 2 4.53 4.78 74.20
N LYS A 3 5.77 4.96 73.76
CA LYS A 3 6.19 6.21 73.09
C LYS A 3 6.53 5.87 71.65
N ILE A 4 5.66 6.32 70.77
CA ILE A 4 5.66 6.13 69.32
C ILE A 4 6.92 6.80 68.74
N HIS A 5 7.68 6.03 67.96
CA HIS A 5 8.72 6.52 67.06
C HIS A 5 8.12 7.47 66.04
N SER A 6 8.61 8.72 65.96
CA SER A 6 8.40 9.59 64.81
C SER A 6 9.75 9.88 64.18
N SER A 7 10.15 9.03 63.22
CA SER A 7 11.29 9.27 62.34
C SER A 7 10.80 10.13 61.18
N VAL A 8 10.89 11.45 61.32
CA VAL A 8 10.79 12.37 60.19
C VAL A 8 12.02 12.15 59.31
N ALA A 9 11.82 11.57 58.13
CA ALA A 9 12.84 11.59 57.08
C ALA A 9 12.97 13.05 56.62
N LEU A 10 14.06 13.70 57.00
CA LEU A 10 14.46 14.98 56.43
C LEU A 10 14.73 14.71 54.94
N VAL A 11 13.82 15.13 54.07
CA VAL A 11 14.12 15.25 52.64
C VAL A 11 15.16 16.36 52.54
N GLU A 12 16.43 15.97 52.41
CA GLU A 12 17.52 16.91 52.17
C GLU A 12 17.15 17.77 50.96
N ARG A 13 17.14 19.09 51.15
CA ARG A 13 16.91 20.01 50.04
C ARG A 13 18.07 19.84 49.06
N PRO A 14 17.80 19.53 47.79
CA PRO A 14 18.86 19.31 46.81
C PRO A 14 19.75 20.55 46.72
N SER A 15 21.06 20.33 46.61
CA SER A 15 22.04 21.41 46.47
C SER A 15 21.74 22.20 45.19
N PRO A 16 22.00 23.52 45.16
CA PRO A 16 21.90 24.32 43.94
C PRO A 16 22.66 23.71 42.74
N ASP A 17 23.74 22.98 42.98
CA ASP A 17 24.51 22.31 41.92
C ASP A 17 23.79 21.05 41.39
N ASP A 18 23.12 20.29 42.26
CA ASP A 18 22.31 19.12 41.87
C ASP A 18 21.12 19.54 41.00
N LEU A 19 20.48 20.66 41.34
CA LEU A 19 19.40 21.24 40.55
C LEU A 19 19.88 21.64 39.14
N ARG A 20 21.09 22.18 39.01
CA ARG A 20 21.67 22.56 37.72
C ARG A 20 21.98 21.34 36.85
N VAL A 21 22.55 20.29 37.45
CA VAL A 21 22.82 19.03 36.75
C VAL A 21 21.51 18.42 36.25
N GLN A 22 20.48 18.34 37.10
CA GLN A 22 19.19 17.77 36.75
C GLN A 22 18.45 18.56 35.65
N LEU A 23 18.52 19.89 35.67
CA LEU A 23 17.96 20.74 34.61
C LEU A 23 18.66 20.50 33.27
N VAL A 24 20.00 20.50 33.26
CA VAL A 24 20.80 20.25 32.04
C VAL A 24 20.50 18.87 31.44
N ASP A 25 20.36 17.84 32.28
CA ASP A 25 20.03 16.49 31.83
C ASP A 25 18.60 16.40 31.27
N SER A 26 17.63 17.09 31.89
CA SER A 26 16.25 17.14 31.39
C SER A 26 16.14 17.85 30.04
N GLU A 27 16.85 18.97 29.84
CA GLU A 27 16.91 19.67 28.55
C GLU A 27 17.62 18.83 27.49
N ARG A 28 18.71 18.16 27.85
CA ARG A 28 19.45 17.25 26.95
C ARG A 28 18.59 16.07 26.54
N SER A 29 17.81 15.51 27.46
CA SER A 29 16.86 14.43 27.20
C SER A 29 15.71 14.90 26.29
N GLY A 30 15.14 16.08 26.56
CA GLY A 30 14.12 16.70 25.72
C GLY A 30 14.60 17.04 24.30
N ARG A 31 15.84 17.50 24.14
CA ARG A 31 16.44 17.74 22.82
C ARG A 31 16.67 16.46 22.04
N LYS A 32 17.11 15.38 22.71
CA LYS A 32 17.25 14.06 22.08
C LYS A 32 15.90 13.56 21.60
N SER A 33 14.87 13.58 22.45
CA SER A 33 13.53 13.11 22.06
C SER A 33 12.92 13.95 20.93
N GLN A 34 13.12 15.27 20.92
CA GLN A 34 12.71 16.12 19.80
C GLN A 34 13.46 15.79 18.51
N SER A 35 14.78 15.58 18.58
CA SER A 35 15.58 15.17 17.42
C SER A 35 15.15 13.82 16.87
N ASP A 36 14.85 12.85 17.74
CA ASP A 36 14.41 11.51 17.36
C ASP A 36 13.03 11.56 16.68
N LEU A 37 12.10 12.38 17.18
CA LEU A 37 10.79 12.60 16.55
C LEU A 37 10.92 13.30 15.19
N LEU A 38 11.78 14.31 15.08
CA LEU A 38 12.04 14.98 13.80
C LEU A 38 12.69 14.03 12.79
N GLN A 39 13.53 13.11 13.25
CA GLN A 39 14.12 12.07 12.40
C GLN A 39 13.04 11.13 11.85
N VAL A 40 12.11 10.67 12.70
CA VAL A 40 10.95 9.86 12.26
C VAL A 40 10.08 10.61 11.25
N ILE A 41 9.78 11.89 11.50
CA ILE A 41 9.01 12.71 10.56
C ILE A 41 9.76 12.84 9.23
N ALA A 42 11.07 13.07 9.26
CA ALA A 42 11.88 13.16 8.06
C ALA A 42 11.88 11.84 7.26
N ASP A 43 11.90 10.69 7.93
CA ASP A 43 11.76 9.38 7.28
C ASP A 43 10.39 9.21 6.62
N GLN A 44 9.31 9.61 7.29
CA GLN A 44 7.97 9.57 6.72
C GLN A 44 7.83 10.50 5.51
N VAL A 45 8.37 11.72 5.56
CA VAL A 45 8.36 12.66 4.42
C VAL A 45 9.15 12.08 3.24
N ARG A 46 10.33 11.48 3.49
CA ARG A 46 11.12 10.80 2.45
C ARG A 46 10.32 9.66 1.82
N PHE A 47 9.65 8.85 2.65
CA PHE A 47 8.80 7.77 2.17
C PHE A 47 7.66 8.28 1.28
N LEU A 48 6.93 9.31 1.73
CA LEU A 48 5.85 9.93 0.95
C LEU A 48 6.36 10.54 -0.37
N HIS A 49 7.53 11.18 -0.34
CA HIS A 49 8.15 11.72 -1.56
C HIS A 49 8.43 10.61 -2.58
N GLU A 50 9.01 9.49 -2.13
CA GLU A 50 9.29 8.36 -2.99
C GLU A 50 8.01 7.70 -3.52
N GLN A 51 6.94 7.62 -2.71
CA GLN A 51 5.63 7.16 -3.19
C GLN A 51 5.09 8.09 -4.29
N ALA A 52 5.13 9.41 -4.08
CA ALA A 52 4.67 10.38 -5.07
C ALA A 52 5.47 10.29 -6.38
N ARG A 53 6.80 10.14 -6.29
CA ARG A 53 7.68 9.95 -7.46
C ARG A 53 7.28 8.71 -8.27
N ARG A 54 7.05 7.58 -7.59
CA ARG A 54 6.62 6.32 -8.23
C ARG A 54 5.27 6.48 -8.93
N ILE A 55 4.29 7.09 -8.27
CA ILE A 55 2.97 7.33 -8.86
C ILE A 55 3.09 8.18 -10.13
N LEU A 56 3.93 9.22 -10.11
CA LEU A 56 4.14 10.07 -11.29
C LEU A 56 4.80 9.31 -12.45
N GLU A 57 5.81 8.47 -12.15
CA GLU A 57 6.47 7.64 -13.15
C GLU A 57 5.51 6.60 -13.75
N GLU A 58 4.77 5.89 -12.91
CA GLU A 58 3.75 4.92 -13.34
C GLU A 58 2.67 5.58 -14.20
N THR A 59 2.23 6.78 -13.82
CA THR A 59 1.24 7.55 -14.59
C THR A 59 1.79 7.92 -15.96
N LYS A 60 3.03 8.43 -16.01
CA LYS A 60 3.70 8.80 -17.26
C LYS A 60 3.93 7.59 -18.16
N GLU A 61 4.31 6.45 -17.60
CA GLU A 61 4.43 5.20 -18.34
C GLU A 61 3.08 4.74 -18.90
N ALA A 62 2.01 4.79 -18.10
CA ALA A 62 0.67 4.46 -18.53
C ALA A 62 0.21 5.37 -19.67
N GLU A 63 0.35 6.70 -19.54
CA GLU A 63 0.04 7.67 -20.59
C GLU A 63 0.81 7.37 -21.88
N ASN A 64 2.12 7.12 -21.78
CA ASN A 64 2.94 6.76 -22.93
C ASN A 64 2.39 5.51 -23.62
N LEU A 65 2.08 4.45 -22.87
CA LEU A 65 1.47 3.21 -23.40
C LEU A 65 0.09 3.47 -24.02
N HIS A 66 -0.70 4.39 -23.47
CA HIS A 66 -1.97 4.80 -24.08
C HIS A 66 -1.78 5.46 -25.44
N HIS A 67 -0.77 6.32 -25.57
CA HIS A 67 -0.47 7.08 -26.79
C HIS A 67 0.28 6.29 -27.86
N LEU A 68 0.78 5.09 -27.56
CA LEU A 68 1.44 4.25 -28.56
C LEU A 68 0.50 3.91 -29.72
N ALA A 69 1.04 3.96 -30.93
CA ALA A 69 0.32 3.65 -32.15
C ALA A 69 -0.28 2.24 -32.08
N CYS A 70 -1.57 2.15 -32.38
CA CYS A 70 -2.35 0.94 -32.29
C CYS A 70 -3.26 0.88 -33.52
N ASN A 71 -3.03 -0.11 -34.40
CA ASN A 71 -3.83 -0.28 -35.61
C ASN A 71 -5.14 -1.06 -35.36
N PHE A 72 -5.43 -1.40 -34.11
CA PHE A 72 -6.58 -2.19 -33.71
C PHE A 72 -7.29 -1.56 -32.52
N LYS A 73 -8.57 -1.91 -32.33
CA LYS A 73 -9.32 -1.55 -31.14
C LYS A 73 -8.78 -2.33 -29.94
N LYS A 74 -8.43 -1.62 -28.87
CA LYS A 74 -7.97 -2.18 -27.60
C LYS A 74 -9.15 -2.90 -26.90
N ILE A 75 -8.97 -4.16 -26.51
CA ILE A 75 -9.96 -5.04 -25.88
C ILE A 75 -9.42 -5.43 -24.50
N PRO A 76 -10.11 -5.05 -23.41
CA PRO A 76 -9.73 -5.49 -22.05
C PRO A 76 -9.66 -7.01 -21.92
N GLY A 77 -8.77 -7.48 -21.06
CA GLY A 77 -8.47 -8.89 -20.81
C GLY A 77 -7.54 -9.54 -21.84
N LYS A 78 -7.16 -8.84 -22.91
CA LYS A 78 -6.21 -9.35 -23.91
C LYS A 78 -4.78 -8.92 -23.60
N ILE A 79 -3.83 -9.79 -23.96
CA ILE A 79 -2.40 -9.51 -23.91
C ILE A 79 -1.98 -8.90 -25.25
N TYR A 80 -1.21 -7.83 -25.16
CA TYR A 80 -0.62 -7.11 -26.27
C TYR A 80 0.90 -7.08 -26.10
N TYR A 81 1.61 -7.19 -27.20
CA TYR A 81 3.06 -7.25 -27.25
C TYR A 81 3.60 -5.96 -27.85
N LEU A 82 4.49 -5.31 -27.13
CA LEU A 82 5.11 -4.05 -27.50
C LEU A 82 6.36 -4.31 -28.33
N TYR A 83 6.44 -3.70 -29.50
CA TYR A 83 7.58 -3.78 -30.40
C TYR A 83 8.10 -2.40 -30.78
N GLN A 84 9.37 -2.35 -31.20
CA GLN A 84 10.00 -1.16 -31.77
C GLN A 84 10.49 -1.43 -33.20
N ARG A 85 10.10 -0.55 -34.12
CA ARG A 85 10.59 -0.56 -35.50
C ARG A 85 12.03 -0.04 -35.58
N GLY A 86 12.75 -0.35 -36.67
CA GLY A 86 14.06 0.24 -36.94
C GLY A 86 14.07 1.78 -37.00
N SER A 87 12.92 2.42 -37.27
CA SER A 87 12.74 3.88 -37.21
C SER A 87 12.66 4.45 -35.78
N GLY A 88 12.64 3.58 -34.75
CA GLY A 88 12.48 3.95 -33.35
C GLY A 88 11.02 4.01 -32.87
N GLN A 89 10.04 3.94 -33.77
CA GLN A 89 8.61 3.98 -33.42
C GLN A 89 8.19 2.72 -32.64
N LYS A 90 7.57 2.94 -31.47
CA LYS A 90 6.98 1.90 -30.63
C LYS A 90 5.51 1.66 -30.99
N TYR A 91 5.07 0.40 -31.04
CA TYR A 91 3.69 0.05 -31.36
C TYR A 91 3.30 -1.29 -30.72
N PHE A 92 2.00 -1.48 -30.47
CA PHE A 92 1.47 -2.74 -29.97
C PHE A 92 1.06 -3.69 -31.10
N SER A 93 1.20 -4.99 -30.85
CA SER A 93 0.65 -6.09 -31.65
C SER A 93 -0.10 -7.07 -30.77
N MET A 94 -1.02 -7.85 -31.35
CA MET A 94 -1.61 -9.01 -30.69
C MET A 94 -0.76 -10.28 -30.83
N LEU A 95 0.21 -10.27 -31.75
CA LEU A 95 1.11 -11.40 -31.99
C LEU A 95 2.30 -11.40 -31.03
N SER A 96 2.47 -12.50 -30.33
CA SER A 96 3.65 -12.77 -29.50
C SER A 96 4.92 -12.93 -30.34
N PRO A 97 6.12 -12.80 -29.74
CA PRO A 97 7.37 -13.04 -30.46
C PRO A 97 7.45 -14.46 -31.04
N GLU A 98 6.86 -15.43 -30.35
CA GLU A 98 6.80 -16.84 -30.77
C GLU A 98 5.90 -17.02 -31.99
N GLU A 99 4.71 -16.41 -31.98
CA GLU A 99 3.76 -16.45 -33.10
C GLU A 99 4.26 -15.67 -34.32
N TRP A 100 5.03 -14.61 -34.11
CA TRP A 100 5.61 -13.83 -35.20
C TRP A 100 6.74 -14.61 -35.91
N GLY A 101 7.49 -15.42 -35.16
CA GLY A 101 8.60 -16.22 -35.67
C GLY A 101 9.79 -15.38 -36.15
N GLN A 102 10.69 -16.02 -36.91
CA GLN A 102 11.96 -15.43 -37.35
C GLN A 102 11.81 -14.22 -38.30
N SER A 103 10.62 -14.02 -38.84
CA SER A 103 10.31 -12.92 -39.76
C SER A 103 9.95 -11.61 -39.06
N CYS A 104 10.05 -11.53 -37.72
CA CYS A 104 9.83 -10.28 -36.99
C CYS A 104 11.03 -9.34 -37.18
N PRO A 105 10.90 -8.22 -37.93
CA PRO A 105 12.01 -7.29 -38.13
C PRO A 105 12.11 -6.28 -36.98
N HIS A 106 11.32 -6.45 -35.92
CA HIS A 106 11.12 -5.45 -34.88
C HIS A 106 11.56 -5.98 -33.51
N THR A 107 12.19 -5.12 -32.72
CA THR A 107 12.68 -5.48 -31.39
C THR A 107 11.51 -5.65 -30.43
N PHE A 108 11.42 -6.80 -29.78
CA PHE A 108 10.44 -7.04 -28.73
C PHE A 108 10.83 -6.31 -27.44
N LEU A 109 9.89 -5.57 -26.86
CA LEU A 109 10.11 -4.78 -25.64
C LEU A 109 9.37 -5.34 -24.42
N GLY A 110 8.26 -6.07 -24.60
CA GLY A 110 7.51 -6.65 -23.50
C GLY A 110 6.06 -6.97 -23.83
N GLY A 111 5.43 -7.83 -23.02
CA GLY A 111 4.00 -8.13 -23.08
C GLY A 111 3.24 -7.40 -21.98
N TYR A 112 2.01 -6.96 -22.28
CA TYR A 112 1.14 -6.23 -21.35
C TYR A 112 -0.31 -6.66 -21.55
N ARG A 113 -1.01 -6.97 -20.46
CA ARG A 113 -2.46 -7.18 -20.46
C ARG A 113 -3.15 -5.83 -20.26
N LEU A 114 -4.16 -5.57 -21.08
CA LEU A 114 -5.06 -4.45 -20.85
C LEU A 114 -6.12 -4.84 -19.83
N GLU A 115 -6.23 -4.09 -18.74
CA GLU A 115 -7.21 -4.33 -17.68
C GLU A 115 -8.57 -3.67 -17.98
N ALA A 116 -9.59 -4.01 -17.19
CA ALA A 116 -10.95 -3.48 -17.36
C ALA A 116 -11.04 -1.96 -17.11
N ASP A 117 -10.18 -1.42 -16.26
CA ASP A 117 -10.02 0.01 -15.99
C ASP A 117 -9.12 0.73 -17.03
N MET A 118 -8.79 0.04 -18.12
CA MET A 118 -7.88 0.49 -19.18
C MET A 118 -6.41 0.64 -18.75
N SER A 119 -6.05 0.25 -17.53
CA SER A 119 -4.64 0.19 -17.11
C SER A 119 -3.90 -0.97 -17.79
N TRP A 120 -2.56 -0.87 -17.84
CA TRP A 120 -1.71 -1.90 -18.43
C TRP A 120 -0.97 -2.66 -17.33
N THR A 121 -1.17 -3.97 -17.26
CA THR A 121 -0.39 -4.84 -16.37
C THR A 121 0.68 -5.56 -17.19
N PRO A 122 1.99 -5.44 -16.85
CA PRO A 122 3.03 -6.24 -17.49
C PRO A 122 2.70 -7.73 -17.41
N ALA A 123 2.88 -8.48 -18.50
CA ALA A 123 2.52 -9.89 -18.59
C ALA A 123 3.15 -10.73 -17.47
N ALA A 124 4.38 -10.41 -17.05
CA ALA A 124 5.06 -11.06 -15.93
C ALA A 124 4.38 -10.85 -14.56
N LYS A 125 3.56 -9.80 -14.39
CA LYS A 125 2.85 -9.48 -13.14
C LYS A 125 1.39 -9.91 -13.14
N VAL A 126 0.86 -10.35 -14.29
CA VAL A 126 -0.55 -10.71 -14.48
C VAL A 126 -0.99 -11.80 -13.51
N GLU A 127 -0.23 -12.89 -13.41
CA GLU A 127 -0.59 -14.03 -12.55
C GLU A 127 -0.66 -13.63 -11.07
N LYS A 128 0.33 -12.87 -10.61
CA LYS A 128 0.35 -12.36 -9.23
C LYS A 128 -0.87 -11.48 -8.95
N LYS A 129 -1.18 -10.54 -9.84
CA LYS A 129 -2.35 -9.66 -9.71
C LYS A 129 -3.65 -10.46 -9.69
N ASP A 130 -3.79 -11.45 -10.56
CA ASP A 130 -4.99 -12.31 -10.60
C ASP A 130 -5.16 -13.12 -9.31
N ASN A 131 -4.06 -13.64 -8.75
CA ASN A 131 -4.09 -14.37 -7.49
C ASN A 131 -4.46 -13.46 -6.31
N GLU A 132 -3.92 -12.24 -6.27
CA GLU A 132 -4.29 -11.23 -5.27
C GLU A 132 -5.77 -10.86 -5.37
N LEU A 133 -6.28 -10.63 -6.58
CA LEU A 133 -7.70 -10.33 -6.81
C LEU A 133 -8.61 -11.48 -6.38
N ARG A 134 -8.24 -12.73 -6.69
CA ARG A 134 -8.98 -13.92 -6.22
C ARG A 134 -9.03 -14.02 -4.71
N LEU A 135 -7.92 -13.74 -4.02
CA LEU A 135 -7.88 -13.76 -2.56
C LEU A 135 -8.80 -12.69 -1.96
N ILE A 136 -8.80 -11.49 -2.55
CA ILE A 136 -9.70 -10.39 -2.13
C ILE A 136 -11.16 -10.81 -2.31
N ASP A 137 -11.50 -11.39 -3.46
CA ASP A 137 -12.87 -11.84 -3.75
C ASP A 137 -13.34 -12.91 -2.74
N GLN A 138 -12.47 -13.88 -2.42
CA GLN A 138 -12.74 -14.89 -1.39
C GLN A 138 -12.99 -14.28 0.00
N ILE A 139 -12.22 -13.28 0.40
CA ILE A 139 -12.40 -12.59 1.68
C ILE A 139 -13.73 -11.83 1.70
N LEU A 140 -14.05 -11.13 0.61
CA LEU A 140 -15.30 -10.38 0.48
C LEU A 140 -16.51 -11.32 0.52
N ASP A 141 -16.45 -12.46 -0.15
CA ASP A 141 -17.53 -13.45 -0.18
C ASP A 141 -17.69 -14.19 1.16
N GLY A 142 -16.58 -14.50 1.84
CA GLY A 142 -16.60 -15.01 3.22
C GLY A 142 -17.28 -14.03 4.19
N ASN A 143 -16.97 -12.74 4.08
CA ASN A 143 -17.60 -11.70 4.90
C ASN A 143 -19.07 -11.48 4.58
N LYS A 144 -19.48 -11.53 3.30
CA LYS A 144 -20.90 -11.48 2.91
C LYS A 144 -21.68 -12.65 3.52
N THR A 145 -21.10 -13.85 3.48
CA THR A 145 -21.73 -15.07 4.03
C THR A 145 -21.90 -14.97 5.54
N LEU A 146 -20.89 -14.47 6.27
CA LEU A 146 -20.97 -14.24 7.71
C LEU A 146 -21.98 -13.14 8.07
N SER A 147 -21.99 -12.03 7.33
CA SER A 147 -22.97 -10.95 7.52
C SER A 147 -24.40 -11.46 7.31
N ALA A 148 -24.64 -12.23 6.24
CA ALA A 148 -25.95 -12.81 5.96
C ALA A 148 -26.42 -13.78 7.05
N ALA A 149 -25.51 -14.58 7.61
CA ALA A 149 -25.83 -15.49 8.72
C ALA A 149 -26.19 -14.74 10.01
N ILE A 150 -25.46 -13.66 10.34
CA ILE A 150 -25.75 -12.80 11.50
C ILE A 150 -27.10 -12.09 11.33
N ASP A 151 -27.41 -11.61 10.12
CA ASP A 151 -28.67 -10.92 9.82
C ASP A 151 -29.89 -11.86 9.82
N MET A 152 -29.69 -13.13 9.46
CA MET A 152 -30.73 -14.17 9.56
C MET A 152 -31.06 -14.54 11.02
N ASP A 153 -30.05 -14.63 11.89
CA ASP A 153 -30.24 -14.95 13.32
C ASP A 153 -31.01 -13.84 14.07
N ARG A 154 -30.79 -12.56 13.70
CA ARG A 154 -31.52 -11.41 14.28
C ARG A 154 -33.00 -11.32 13.87
N LYS A 155 -33.45 -12.08 12.86
CA LYS A 155 -34.83 -12.01 12.34
C LYS A 155 -35.76 -13.11 12.86
N LEU A 156 -35.37 -13.87 13.88
CA LEU A 156 -36.31 -14.76 14.56
C LEU A 156 -37.39 -13.91 15.27
N PRO A 157 -38.68 -14.06 14.93
CA PRO A 157 -39.74 -13.37 15.66
C PRO A 157 -39.74 -13.88 17.10
N GLN A 158 -39.47 -13.01 18.05
CA GLN A 158 -39.69 -13.30 19.46
C GLN A 158 -41.18 -13.59 19.62
N GLY A 159 -41.51 -14.88 19.76
CA GLY A 159 -42.87 -15.36 19.85
C GLY A 159 -43.63 -14.59 20.91
N GLN A 160 -44.71 -13.92 20.50
CA GLN A 160 -45.62 -13.22 21.38
C GLN A 160 -46.32 -14.28 22.23
N ILE A 161 -45.86 -14.48 23.47
CA ILE A 161 -46.54 -15.36 24.43
C ILE A 161 -47.84 -14.66 24.82
N THR A 162 -48.94 -15.06 24.19
CA THR A 162 -50.29 -14.69 24.61
C THR A 162 -50.68 -15.58 25.80
N PHE A 163 -50.78 -15.01 26.99
CA PHE A 163 -51.39 -15.68 28.14
C PHE A 163 -52.91 -15.55 28.03
N ASN A 164 -53.60 -16.69 28.10
CA ASN A 164 -55.06 -16.81 28.12
C ASN A 164 -55.59 -16.79 29.56
#